data_AF-X1PE39-F1
#
_entry.id   AF-X1PE39-F1
#
_cell.length_a   1.000
_cell.length_b   1.000
_cell.length_c   1.000
_cell.angle_alpha   90.00
_cell.angle_beta   90.00
_cell.angle_gamma   90.00
#
_symmetry.space_group_name_H-M   'P 1'
#
loop_
_entity.id
_entity.type
_entity.pdbx_description
1 polymer ?
#
loop_
_entity_poly.entity_id
_entity_poly.type
_entity_poly.pdbx_seq_one_letter_code
_entity_poly.pdbx_strand_id
1 'polypeptide(L)' 'MITLSDSGGVLEFVKHEKNGFILSDDPRQIANVFDYLYKNKDEAKRLGFEGKKNVEFITWDYVINNLLSVV' A
#
# COMPACT_ATOMS: atom_id res chain seq x y z
N MET A 1 3.30 2.72 -3.81
CA MET A 1 3.28 2.59 -2.34
C MET A 1 4.37 1.61 -1.92
N ILE A 2 5.05 1.85 -0.80
CA ILE A 2 6.07 0.93 -0.24
C ILE A 2 5.72 0.74 1.23
N THR A 3 5.77 -0.50 1.70
CA THR A 3 5.61 -0.88 3.11
C THR A 3 6.66 -1.90 3.49
N LEU A 4 6.94 -2.01 4.79
CA LEU A 4 7.76 -3.07 5.34
C LEU A 4 6.90 -4.30 5.70
N SER A 5 7.55 -5.46 5.78
CA SER A 5 6.93 -6.75 6.11
C SER A 5 6.41 -6.83 7.55
N ASP A 6 6.75 -5.88 8.41
CA ASP A 6 6.34 -5.79 9.81
C ASP A 6 5.26 -4.71 10.08
N SER A 7 4.74 -4.05 9.04
CA SER A 7 3.76 -2.95 9.14
C SER A 7 2.33 -3.35 9.57
N GLY A 8 2.09 -4.60 10.01
CA GLY A 8 0.79 -5.06 10.52
C GLY A 8 -0.36 -4.90 9.52
N GLY A 9 -1.47 -4.27 9.95
CA GLY A 9 -2.74 -4.21 9.19
C GLY A 9 -2.65 -3.56 7.79
N VAL A 10 -1.61 -2.79 7.50
CA VAL A 10 -1.34 -2.30 6.14
C VAL A 10 -1.19 -3.47 5.15
N LEU A 11 -0.65 -4.60 5.60
CA LEU A 11 -0.44 -5.82 4.81
C LEU A 11 -1.75 -6.51 4.41
N GLU A 12 -2.88 -6.17 5.01
CA GLU A 12 -4.20 -6.66 4.58
C GLU A 12 -4.61 -6.06 3.21
N PHE A 13 -4.05 -4.90 2.86
CA PHE A 13 -4.40 -4.14 1.66
C PHE A 13 -3.29 -4.16 0.60
N VAL A 14 -2.02 -4.24 1.00
CA VAL A 14 -0.89 -4.26 0.06
C VAL A 14 -0.65 -5.67 -0.49
N LYS A 15 -0.51 -5.77 -1.80
CA LYS A 15 -0.09 -6.96 -2.54
C LYS A 15 1.17 -6.61 -3.31
N HIS A 16 2.27 -7.30 -2.97
CA HIS A 16 3.59 -7.10 -3.57
C HIS A 16 3.51 -7.05 -5.10
N GLU A 17 4.11 -6.03 -5.70
CA GLU A 17 4.16 -5.69 -7.14
C GLU A 17 2.81 -5.42 -7.83
N LYS A 18 1.67 -5.64 -7.15
CA LYS A 18 0.34 -5.36 -7.72
C LYS A 18 -0.09 -3.93 -7.46
N ASN A 19 -0.04 -3.52 -6.18
CA ASN A 19 -0.48 -2.19 -5.72
C ASN A 19 0.55 -1.53 -4.78
N GLY A 20 1.70 -2.15 -4.58
CA GLY A 20 2.82 -1.62 -3.81
C GLY A 20 3.92 -2.67 -3.63
N PHE A 21 5.01 -2.27 -2.99
CA PHE A 21 6.08 -3.17 -2.59
C PHE A 21 6.01 -3.46 -1.10
N ILE A 22 6.19 -4.74 -0.75
CA ILE A 22 6.39 -5.22 0.62
C ILE A 22 7.84 -5.65 0.72
N LEU A 23 8.62 -4.99 1.57
CA LEU A 23 10.07 -5.18 1.69
C LEU A 23 10.44 -5.62 3.10
N SER A 24 11.57 -6.29 3.26
CA SER A 24 12.18 -6.45 4.58
C SER A 24 12.81 -5.13 5.02
N ASP A 25 13.31 -5.09 6.25
CA ASP A 25 14.04 -3.97 6.83
C ASP A 25 15.47 -3.80 6.27
N ASP A 26 15.87 -4.54 5.22
CA ASP A 26 17.19 -4.39 4.59
C ASP A 26 17.26 -3.05 3.83
N PRO A 27 18.11 -2.10 4.26
CA PRO A 27 18.22 -0.79 3.60
C PRO A 27 18.61 -0.89 2.13
N ARG A 28 19.36 -1.92 1.72
CA ARG A 28 19.74 -2.12 0.31
C ARG A 28 18.55 -2.52 -0.54
N GLN A 29 17.65 -3.34 0.00
CA GLN A 29 16.42 -3.71 -0.70
C GLN A 29 15.52 -2.49 -0.90
N ILE A 30 15.37 -1.66 0.15
CA ILE A 30 14.60 -0.41 0.09
C ILE A 30 15.20 0.55 -0.95
N ALA A 31 16.51 0.76 -0.93
CA ALA A 31 17.20 1.62 -1.90
C ALA A 31 16.99 1.16 -3.36
N ASN A 32 17.12 -0.14 -3.61
CA ASN A 32 16.90 -0.71 -4.95
C ASN A 32 15.48 -0.44 -5.48
N VAL A 33 14.46 -0.54 -4.61
CA VAL A 33 13.08 -0.26 -4.99
C VAL A 33 12.85 1.23 -5.23
N PHE A 34 13.47 2.10 -4.44
CA PHE A 34 13.43 3.55 -4.68
C PHE A 34 14.04 3.90 -6.04
N ASP A 35 15.21 3.35 -6.36
CA ASP A 35 15.86 3.54 -7.66
C ASP A 35 15.00 3.01 -8.81
N TYR A 36 14.40 1.83 -8.63
CA TYR A 36 13.49 1.24 -9.61
C TYR A 36 12.30 2.17 -9.88
N LEU A 37 11.60 2.65 -8.84
CA LEU A 37 10.47 3.56 -9.00
C LEU A 37 10.89 4.92 -9.56
N TYR A 38 12.08 5.40 -9.20
CA TYR A 38 12.60 6.64 -9.75
C TYR A 38 12.82 6.53 -11.26
N LYS A 39 13.38 5.41 -11.74
CA LYS A 39 13.62 5.13 -13.16
C LYS A 39 12.33 4.80 -13.93
N ASN A 40 11.33 4.20 -13.27
CA ASN A 40 10.09 3.73 -13.89
C ASN A 40 8.88 4.55 -13.41
N LYS A 41 8.74 5.79 -13.91
CA LYS A 41 7.70 6.73 -13.46
C LYS A 41 6.27 6.23 -13.70
N ASP A 42 6.03 5.58 -14.83
CA ASP A 42 4.72 5.03 -15.17
C ASP A 42 4.32 3.91 -14.20
N GLU A 43 5.27 3.07 -13.83
CA GLU A 43 5.06 2.02 -12.84
C GLU A 43 4.78 2.60 -11.46
N ALA A 44 5.54 3.62 -11.05
CA ALA A 44 5.28 4.33 -9.80
C ALA A 44 3.86 4.93 -9.76
N LYS A 45 3.41 5.52 -10.88
CA LYS A 45 2.06 6.06 -11.03
C LYS A 45 1.01 4.96 -11.00
N ARG A 46 1.22 3.85 -11.72
CA ARG A 46 0.34 2.67 -11.74
C ARG A 46 0.16 2.10 -10.33
N LEU A 47 1.26 1.82 -9.63
CA LEU A 47 1.23 1.30 -8.26
C LEU A 47 0.55 2.27 -7.28
N GLY A 48 0.79 3.59 -7.42
CA GLY A 48 0.11 4.60 -6.61
C GLY A 48 -1.41 4.61 -6.83
N PHE A 49 -1.86 4.52 -8.09
CA PHE A 49 -3.28 4.46 -8.44
C PHE A 49 -3.94 3.19 -7.92
N GLU A 50 -3.33 2.03 -8.16
CA GLU A 50 -3.84 0.74 -7.67
C GLU A 50 -3.87 0.70 -6.13
N GLY A 51 -2.85 1.27 -5.47
CA GLY A 51 -2.83 1.42 -4.01
C GLY A 51 -4.03 2.22 -3.50
N LYS A 52 -4.27 3.41 -4.07
CA LYS A 52 -5.40 4.26 -3.70
C LYS A 52 -6.74 3.54 -3.90
N LYS A 53 -6.95 2.94 -5.07
CA LYS A 53 -8.20 2.23 -5.40
C LYS A 53 -8.54 1.13 -4.40
N ASN A 54 -7.54 0.44 -3.87
CA ASN A 54 -7.75 -0.65 -2.92
C ASN A 54 -8.16 -0.18 -1.52
N VAL A 55 -8.02 1.10 -1.18
CA VAL A 55 -8.31 1.63 0.17
C VAL A 55 -9.28 2.80 0.15
N GLU A 56 -9.74 3.26 -1.02
CA GLU A 56 -10.60 4.44 -1.14
C GLU A 56 -11.97 4.30 -0.45
N PHE A 57 -12.39 3.06 -0.19
CA PHE A 57 -13.61 2.76 0.56
C PHE A 57 -13.47 3.02 2.07
N ILE A 58 -12.23 3.13 2.59
CA ILE A 58 -11.96 3.39 4.00
C ILE A 58 -12.21 4.87 4.26
N THR A 59 -13.46 5.19 4.54
CA THR A 59 -13.92 6.53 4.91
C THR A 59 -14.47 6.52 6.33
N TRP A 60 -14.56 7.69 6.97
CA TRP A 60 -15.20 7.80 8.28
C TRP A 60 -16.66 7.34 8.23
N ASP A 61 -17.40 7.65 7.17
CA ASP A 61 -18.77 7.18 6.99
C ASP A 61 -18.83 5.64 6.93
N TYR A 62 -17.94 5.00 6.16
CA TYR A 62 -17.87 3.54 6.10
C TYR A 62 -17.58 2.95 7.48
N VAL A 63 -16.59 3.48 8.19
CA VAL A 63 -16.18 2.98 9.52
C VAL A 63 -17.32 3.14 10.53
N ILE A 64 -17.92 4.33 10.62
CA ILE A 64 -19.02 4.61 11.56
C ILE A 64 -20.23 3.71 11.26
N ASN A 65 -20.61 3.58 9.99
CA ASN A 65 -21.73 2.72 9.59
C ASN A 65 -21.49 1.26 9.99
N ASN A 66 -20.29 0.73 9.78
CA ASN A 66 -19.97 -0.64 10.18
C ASN A 66 -19.99 -0.81 11.70
N LEU A 67 -19.41 0.11 12.46
CA LEU A 67 -19.37 0.03 13.93
C LEU A 67 -20.77 0.10 14.56
N LEU A 68 -21.65 0.95 14.03
CA LEU A 68 -23.01 1.10 14.54
C LEU A 68 -23.98 0.05 14.00
N SER A 69 -23.65 -0.65 12.90
CA SER A 69 -24.50 -1.72 12.34
C SER A 69 -24.57 -3.00 13.18
N VAL A 70 -23.70 -3.12 14.18
CA VAL A 70 -23.61 -4.27 15.09
C VAL A 70 -24.42 -4.04 16.39
N VAL A 71 -25.18 -2.94 16.46
CA VAL A 71 -26.08 -2.61 17.59
C VAL A 71 -27.53 -2.94 17.24
#